data_AF-A0A392PD83-F1
#
_entry.id   AF-A0A392PD83-F1
#
_cell.length_a   1.000
_cell.length_b   1.000
_cell.length_c   1.000
_cell.angle_alpha   90.00
_cell.angle_beta   90.00
_cell.angle_gamma   90.00
#
_symmetry.space_group_name_H-M   'P 1'
#
loop_
_entity.id
_entity.type
_entity.pdbx_description
1 polymer ?
#
loop_
_entity_poly.entity_id
_entity_poly.type
_entity_poly.pdbx_seq_one_letter_code
_entity_poly.pdbx_strand_id
1 'polypeptide(L)'
;IFPYGKTFLVHPIDIAGPCRSKVTLRISGTIVAPRDPEVWHGLNKRKWIYFHGLNHLSVDGGGKIDGMGQDWWSRSCKHNSTNPCNPAPTAVTFHRCKNLKVRNLMLINSQKMHMAFTSCRRVVASHLKVLAPASSPNTDGIHISATTGVEISRSVIRT
;
A
#
# COMPACT_ATOMS: atom_id res chain seq x y z
N ILE A 1 -16.51 -3.05 3.19
CA ILE A 1 -16.08 -4.39 2.74
C ILE A 1 -15.88 -4.30 1.23
N PHE A 2 -14.81 -4.88 0.68
CA PHE A 2 -14.65 -5.10 -0.77
C PHE A 2 -14.94 -6.58 -1.09
N PRO A 3 -16.10 -6.92 -1.66
CA PRO A 3 -16.55 -8.31 -1.82
C PRO A 3 -15.74 -9.09 -2.87
N TYR A 4 -15.71 -10.40 -2.70
CA TYR A 4 -15.09 -11.35 -3.63
C TYR A 4 -15.67 -11.22 -5.05
N GLY A 5 -14.85 -11.44 -6.08
CA GLY A 5 -15.26 -11.38 -7.49
C GLY A 5 -15.56 -9.97 -8.02
N LYS A 6 -15.37 -8.93 -7.23
CA LYS A 6 -15.56 -7.53 -7.63
C LYS A 6 -14.23 -6.79 -7.69
N THR A 7 -14.14 -5.83 -8.62
CA THR A 7 -13.00 -4.94 -8.79
C THR A 7 -13.44 -3.51 -8.58
N PHE A 8 -12.67 -2.76 -7.78
CA PHE A 8 -12.96 -1.37 -7.42
C PHE A 8 -11.79 -0.48 -7.80
N LEU A 9 -12.04 0.51 -8.66
CA LEU A 9 -11.10 1.58 -8.92
C LEU A 9 -11.14 2.56 -7.74
N VAL A 10 -10.01 2.71 -7.05
CA VAL A 10 -9.90 3.57 -5.86
C VAL A 10 -8.91 4.69 -6.15
N HIS A 11 -9.40 5.92 -6.19
CA HIS A 11 -8.59 7.13 -6.28
C HIS A 11 -7.77 7.34 -4.99
N PRO A 12 -6.78 8.25 -4.98
CA PRO A 12 -6.02 8.57 -3.77
C PRO A 12 -6.94 8.91 -2.61
N ILE A 13 -6.73 8.29 -1.46
CA ILE A 13 -7.64 8.39 -0.33
C ILE A 13 -6.88 8.38 1.01
N ASP A 14 -7.28 9.31 1.87
CA ASP A 14 -6.84 9.38 3.26
C ASP A 14 -7.95 8.79 4.16
N ILE A 15 -7.59 7.81 4.98
CA ILE A 15 -8.46 7.14 5.95
C ILE A 15 -7.97 7.49 7.35
N ALA A 16 -8.68 8.42 7.98
CA ALA A 16 -8.29 9.07 9.22
C ALA A 16 -8.93 8.45 10.47
N GLY A 17 -8.14 8.41 11.55
CA GLY A 17 -8.61 8.18 12.91
C GLY A 17 -8.66 9.46 13.76
N PRO A 18 -9.00 9.34 15.05
CA PRO A 18 -9.25 8.08 15.76
C PRO A 18 -10.65 7.51 15.47
N CYS A 19 -10.75 6.18 15.41
CA CYS A 19 -12.05 5.50 15.43
C CYS A 19 -12.52 5.32 16.88
N ARG A 20 -13.85 5.39 17.10
CA ARG A 20 -14.46 5.17 18.43
C ARG A 20 -14.41 3.70 18.87
N SER A 21 -14.27 2.77 17.93
CA SER A 21 -14.29 1.32 18.15
C SER A 21 -13.27 0.63 17.25
N LYS A 22 -13.09 -0.68 17.46
CA LYS A 22 -12.24 -1.52 16.60
C LYS A 22 -12.85 -1.58 15.20
N VAL A 23 -12.02 -1.37 14.18
CA VAL A 23 -12.47 -1.38 12.77
C VAL A 23 -11.79 -2.52 12.03
N THR A 24 -12.56 -3.24 11.22
CA THR A 24 -12.03 -4.24 10.29
C THR A 24 -12.35 -3.85 8.86
N LEU A 25 -11.32 -3.62 8.06
CA LEU A 25 -11.44 -3.48 6.62
C LEU A 25 -11.24 -4.85 5.97
N ARG A 26 -12.34 -5.44 5.48
CA ARG A 26 -12.28 -6.70 4.74
C ARG A 26 -12.18 -6.47 3.23
N ILE A 27 -11.09 -6.94 2.63
CA ILE A 27 -10.76 -6.90 1.21
C ILE A 27 -10.71 -8.34 0.69
N SER A 28 -11.78 -8.78 0.06
CA SER A 28 -11.89 -10.11 -0.58
C SER A 28 -11.93 -10.02 -2.11
N GLY A 29 -12.25 -8.84 -2.65
CA GLY A 29 -12.15 -8.53 -4.08
C GLY A 29 -10.79 -7.96 -4.48
N THR A 30 -10.79 -7.21 -5.58
CA THR A 30 -9.62 -6.48 -6.07
C THR A 30 -9.83 -4.98 -5.94
N ILE A 31 -8.85 -4.28 -5.38
CA ILE A 31 -8.73 -2.82 -5.43
C ILE A 31 -7.66 -2.49 -6.47
N VAL A 32 -7.97 -1.59 -7.41
CA VAL A 32 -7.03 -1.14 -8.45
C VAL A 32 -6.81 0.36 -8.35
N ALA A 33 -5.57 0.80 -8.54
CA ALA A 33 -5.23 2.20 -8.68
C ALA A 33 -5.59 2.74 -10.07
N PRO A 34 -5.83 4.06 -10.21
CA PRO A 34 -5.78 4.71 -11.50
C PRO A 34 -4.42 4.50 -12.18
N ARG A 35 -4.45 4.18 -13.48
CA ARG A 35 -3.24 3.98 -14.29
C ARG A 35 -2.50 5.29 -14.53
N ASP A 36 -3.26 6.34 -14.84
CA ASP A 36 -2.72 7.64 -15.23
C ASP A 36 -2.14 8.41 -14.01
N PRO A 37 -0.83 8.72 -14.02
CA PRO A 37 -0.21 9.54 -12.97
C PRO A 37 -0.84 10.92 -12.80
N GLU A 38 -1.48 11.49 -13.83
CA GLU A 38 -2.12 12.82 -13.76
C GLU A 38 -3.30 12.86 -12.79
N VAL A 39 -3.85 11.70 -12.40
CA VAL A 39 -4.88 11.61 -11.34
C VAL A 39 -4.36 12.09 -9.98
N TRP A 40 -3.04 12.11 -9.77
CA TRP A 40 -2.41 12.68 -8.58
C TRP A 40 -2.06 14.17 -8.71
N HIS A 41 -2.38 14.81 -9.83
CA HIS A 41 -2.16 16.24 -9.99
C HIS A 41 -2.92 17.04 -8.92
N GLY A 42 -2.24 17.98 -8.26
CA GLY A 42 -2.81 18.73 -7.12
C GLY A 42 -2.95 17.94 -5.81
N LEU A 43 -2.60 16.65 -5.81
CA LEU A 43 -2.63 15.78 -4.61
C LEU A 43 -1.21 15.42 -4.15
N ASN A 44 -1.12 14.72 -3.03
CA ASN A 44 0.16 14.19 -2.57
C ASN A 44 0.58 12.98 -3.42
N LYS A 45 1.46 13.20 -4.39
CA LYS A 45 2.02 12.18 -5.31
C LYS A 45 2.74 11.00 -4.62
N ARG A 46 2.97 11.05 -3.30
CA ARG A 46 3.61 9.97 -2.54
C ARG A 46 2.61 9.00 -1.90
N LYS A 47 1.31 9.25 -1.99
CA LYS A 47 0.29 8.48 -1.27
C LYS A 47 -0.81 7.97 -2.20
N TRP A 48 -1.13 6.67 -2.12
CA TRP A 48 -2.37 6.15 -2.70
C TRP A 48 -3.42 5.85 -1.63
N ILE A 49 -3.30 4.74 -0.90
CA ILE A 49 -4.19 4.39 0.21
C ILE A 49 -3.47 4.69 1.52
N TYR A 50 -3.89 5.75 2.20
CA TYR A 50 -3.16 6.29 3.34
C TYR A 50 -4.00 6.23 4.62
N PHE A 51 -3.65 5.32 5.51
CA PHE A 51 -4.26 5.18 6.82
C PHE A 51 -3.49 6.01 7.85
N HIS A 52 -4.16 6.89 8.60
CA HIS A 52 -3.48 7.71 9.59
C HIS A 52 -4.17 7.77 10.96
N GLY A 53 -3.39 7.65 12.03
CA GLY A 53 -3.88 7.86 13.41
C GLY A 53 -4.91 6.82 13.89
N LEU A 54 -4.97 5.65 13.24
CA LEU A 54 -5.94 4.62 13.57
C LEU A 54 -5.45 3.75 14.73
N ASN A 55 -6.36 3.36 15.62
CA ASN A 55 -6.09 2.45 16.72
C ASN A 55 -6.98 1.21 16.60
N HIS A 56 -6.41 0.01 16.75
CA HIS A 56 -7.11 -1.28 16.61
C HIS A 56 -7.74 -1.51 15.21
N LEU A 57 -7.03 -1.12 14.15
CA LEU A 57 -7.40 -1.47 12.78
C LEU A 57 -6.96 -2.89 12.46
N SER A 58 -7.86 -3.66 11.83
CA SER A 58 -7.51 -4.91 11.14
C SER A 58 -7.82 -4.79 9.64
N VAL A 59 -6.88 -5.16 8.78
CA VAL A 59 -7.08 -5.27 7.33
C VAL A 59 -6.83 -6.73 6.94
N ASP A 60 -7.81 -7.36 6.31
CA ASP A 60 -7.80 -8.80 6.00
C ASP A 60 -8.72 -9.12 4.82
N GLY A 61 -8.80 -10.36 4.34
CA GLY A 61 -9.89 -10.84 3.49
C GLY A 61 -9.50 -11.68 2.28
N GLY A 62 -8.21 -11.95 2.06
CA GLY A 62 -7.72 -12.80 0.96
C GLY A 62 -7.62 -12.10 -0.40
N GLY A 63 -8.07 -10.85 -0.49
CA GLY A 63 -8.16 -10.09 -1.73
C GLY A 63 -6.85 -9.45 -2.19
N LYS A 64 -6.96 -8.64 -3.24
CA LYS A 64 -5.83 -8.07 -3.97
C LYS A 64 -5.86 -6.54 -3.99
N ILE A 65 -4.70 -5.93 -3.84
CA ILE A 65 -4.46 -4.50 -4.06
C ILE A 65 -3.45 -4.37 -5.20
N ASP A 66 -3.88 -3.80 -6.31
CA ASP A 66 -3.08 -3.65 -7.54
C ASP A 66 -2.75 -2.17 -7.78
N GLY A 67 -1.47 -1.83 -7.69
CA GLY A 67 -1.00 -0.45 -7.85
C GLY A 67 -0.92 0.03 -9.29
N MET A 68 -1.11 -0.84 -10.29
CA MET A 68 -1.06 -0.43 -11.71
C MET A 68 0.19 0.41 -12.05
N GLY A 69 1.35 0.03 -11.51
CA GLY A 69 2.58 0.83 -11.52
C GLY A 69 3.29 1.01 -12.86
N GLN A 70 2.87 0.34 -13.93
CA GLN A 70 3.58 0.29 -15.22
C GLN A 70 3.88 1.69 -15.79
N ASP A 71 2.89 2.59 -15.79
CA ASP A 71 3.06 3.95 -16.31
C ASP A 71 3.94 4.82 -15.40
N TRP A 72 3.97 4.52 -14.09
CA TRP A 72 4.87 5.18 -13.15
C TRP A 72 6.32 4.72 -13.38
N TRP A 73 6.52 3.43 -13.64
CA TRP A 73 7.84 2.85 -13.88
C TRP A 73 8.45 3.36 -15.18
N SER A 74 7.69 3.42 -16.27
CA SER A 74 8.17 3.89 -17.58
C SER A 74 8.62 5.36 -17.55
N ARG A 75 7.98 6.19 -16.72
CA ARG A 75 8.30 7.61 -16.50
C ARG A 75 9.36 7.85 -15.43
N SER A 76 9.86 6.81 -14.77
CA SER A 76 10.81 6.95 -13.67
C SER A 76 12.23 7.25 -14.18
N CYS A 77 12.92 8.16 -13.51
CA CYS A 77 14.36 8.41 -13.74
C CYS A 77 15.25 7.21 -13.37
N LYS A 78 14.70 6.26 -12.60
CA LYS A 78 15.39 5.02 -12.19
C LYS A 78 15.26 3.91 -13.22
N HIS A 79 14.29 4.04 -14.12
CA HIS A 79 14.17 3.21 -15.31
C HIS A 79 14.98 3.80 -16.48
N ASN A 80 14.90 5.12 -16.68
CA ASN A 80 15.71 5.85 -17.66
C ASN A 80 16.19 7.18 -17.08
N SER A 81 17.50 7.38 -16.98
CA SER A 81 18.11 8.56 -16.34
C SER A 81 17.80 9.89 -17.04
N THR A 82 17.32 9.88 -18.29
CA THR A 82 16.87 11.11 -18.97
C THR A 82 15.49 11.58 -18.51
N ASN A 83 14.70 10.71 -17.86
CA ASN A 83 13.41 11.10 -17.31
C ASN A 83 13.58 11.98 -16.07
N PRO A 84 12.66 12.93 -15.81
CA PRO A 84 12.65 13.67 -14.55
C PRO A 84 12.41 12.72 -13.36
N CYS A 85 13.12 12.95 -12.25
CA CYS A 85 12.95 12.19 -11.02
C CYS A 85 11.68 12.61 -10.26
N ASN A 86 10.53 12.19 -10.76
CA ASN A 86 9.24 12.44 -10.12
C ASN A 86 8.97 11.48 -8.95
N PRO A 87 8.29 11.94 -7.88
CA PRO A 87 7.81 11.05 -6.84
C PRO A 87 6.70 10.15 -7.39
N ALA A 88 6.62 8.92 -6.87
CA ALA A 88 5.56 7.97 -7.13
C ALA A 88 4.92 7.50 -5.81
N PRO A 89 3.64 7.10 -5.83
CA PRO A 89 2.92 6.78 -4.60
C PRO A 89 3.36 5.45 -4.00
N THR A 90 3.40 5.41 -2.67
CA THR A 90 3.38 4.14 -1.93
C THR A 90 1.95 3.62 -1.94
N ALA A 91 1.76 2.35 -2.30
CA ALA A 91 0.42 1.82 -2.53
C ALA A 91 -0.43 1.83 -1.24
N VAL A 92 0.11 1.29 -0.15
CA VAL A 92 -0.57 1.30 1.15
C VAL A 92 0.37 1.86 2.22
N THR A 93 -0.03 2.92 2.89
CA THR A 93 0.73 3.50 4.01
C THR A 93 -0.10 3.49 5.27
N PHE A 94 0.50 3.03 6.38
CA PHE A 94 -0.03 3.20 7.71
C PHE A 94 0.88 4.15 8.48
N HIS A 95 0.35 5.30 8.86
CA HIS A 95 1.09 6.35 9.56
C HIS A 95 0.49 6.64 10.94
N ARG A 96 1.32 6.60 11.99
CA ARG A 96 0.87 6.87 13.38
C ARG A 96 -0.24 5.92 13.86
N CYS A 97 -0.30 4.70 13.32
CA CYS A 97 -1.29 3.70 13.70
C CYS A 97 -0.82 2.87 14.91
N LYS A 98 -1.77 2.43 15.74
CA LYS A 98 -1.52 1.62 16.94
C LYS A 98 -2.34 0.33 16.91
N ASN A 99 -1.77 -0.78 17.39
CA ASN A 99 -2.45 -2.08 17.45
C ASN A 99 -2.97 -2.53 16.09
N LEU A 100 -2.13 -2.44 15.07
CA LEU A 100 -2.47 -2.69 13.67
C LEU A 100 -2.28 -4.17 13.32
N LYS A 101 -3.24 -4.74 12.60
CA LYS A 101 -3.17 -6.10 12.05
C LYS A 101 -3.41 -6.04 10.54
N VAL A 102 -2.49 -6.54 9.73
CA VAL A 102 -2.63 -6.63 8.26
C VAL A 102 -2.35 -8.07 7.84
N ARG A 103 -3.35 -8.77 7.30
CA ARG A 103 -3.24 -10.21 7.04
C ARG A 103 -3.86 -10.64 5.73
N ASN A 104 -3.37 -11.75 5.18
CA ASN A 104 -3.98 -12.44 4.04
C ASN A 104 -4.34 -11.48 2.89
N LEU A 105 -3.35 -10.71 2.42
CA LEU A 105 -3.53 -9.81 1.29
C LEU A 105 -2.47 -10.09 0.24
N MET A 106 -2.85 -9.89 -1.01
CA MET A 106 -1.94 -9.80 -2.13
C MET A 106 -1.77 -8.34 -2.53
N LEU A 107 -0.54 -7.84 -2.54
CA LEU A 107 -0.19 -6.51 -3.03
C LEU A 107 0.66 -6.68 -4.27
N ILE A 108 0.21 -6.16 -5.41
CA ILE A 108 0.94 -6.29 -6.67
C ILE A 108 1.14 -4.96 -7.38
N ASN A 109 2.21 -4.89 -8.19
CA ASN A 109 2.48 -3.81 -9.13
C ASN A 109 2.37 -2.42 -8.49
N SER A 110 2.93 -2.23 -7.30
CA SER A 110 2.94 -0.89 -6.70
C SER A 110 3.72 0.10 -7.57
N GLN A 111 3.23 1.33 -7.62
CA GLN A 111 3.87 2.44 -8.32
C GLN A 111 5.27 2.75 -7.77
N LYS A 112 5.46 2.53 -6.46
CA LYS A 112 6.74 2.56 -5.75
C LYS A 112 6.73 1.46 -4.69
N MET A 113 6.71 1.80 -3.40
CA MET A 113 6.70 0.80 -2.32
C MET A 113 5.30 0.21 -2.13
N HIS A 114 5.19 -1.09 -1.90
CA HIS A 114 3.88 -1.75 -1.75
C HIS A 114 3.21 -1.41 -0.42
N MET A 115 3.96 -1.49 0.67
CA MET A 115 3.45 -1.22 2.01
C MET A 115 4.45 -0.44 2.85
N ALA A 116 3.98 0.56 3.59
CA ALA A 116 4.79 1.29 4.56
C ALA A 116 4.14 1.37 5.94
N PHE A 117 4.93 1.14 6.98
CA PHE A 117 4.57 1.41 8.38
C PHE A 117 5.47 2.53 8.92
N THR A 118 4.89 3.70 9.15
CA THR A 118 5.62 4.88 9.61
C THR A 118 5.10 5.37 10.94
N SER A 119 5.98 5.51 11.94
CA SER A 119 5.61 5.99 13.28
C SER A 119 4.50 5.16 13.96
N CYS A 120 4.41 3.86 13.65
CA CYS A 120 3.39 2.97 14.17
C CYS A 120 3.83 2.29 15.48
N ARG A 121 2.90 1.64 16.18
CA ARG A 121 3.20 0.83 17.39
C ARG A 121 2.36 -0.43 17.44
N ARG A 122 3.00 -1.58 17.70
CA ARG A 122 2.35 -2.91 17.73
C ARG A 122 1.69 -3.23 16.39
N VAL A 123 2.51 -3.53 15.40
CA VAL A 123 2.10 -3.92 14.05
C VAL A 123 2.29 -5.42 13.87
N VAL A 124 1.27 -6.12 13.41
CA VAL A 124 1.37 -7.52 12.99
C VAL A 124 0.96 -7.63 11.53
N ALA A 125 1.93 -7.97 10.68
CA ALA A 125 1.72 -8.23 9.26
C ALA A 125 2.01 -9.71 8.97
N SER A 126 1.06 -10.45 8.39
CA SER A 126 1.28 -11.88 8.15
C SER A 126 0.51 -12.44 6.96
N HIS A 127 1.05 -13.47 6.30
CA HIS A 127 0.41 -14.08 5.12
C HIS A 127 0.21 -13.07 3.99
N LEU A 128 1.20 -12.20 3.79
CA LEU A 128 1.20 -11.25 2.67
C LEU A 128 1.89 -11.88 1.46
N LYS A 129 1.35 -11.61 0.27
CA LYS A 129 2.03 -11.85 -1.00
C LYS A 129 2.31 -10.50 -1.65
N VAL A 130 3.57 -10.08 -1.68
CA VAL A 130 3.98 -8.79 -2.23
C VAL A 130 4.79 -9.05 -3.49
N LEU A 131 4.24 -8.67 -4.65
CA LEU A 131 4.74 -9.10 -5.95
C LEU A 131 4.89 -7.92 -6.93
N ALA A 132 6.09 -7.74 -7.46
CA ALA A 132 6.31 -6.89 -8.63
C ALA A 132 7.30 -7.55 -9.61
N PRO A 133 7.31 -7.14 -10.89
CA PRO A 133 8.33 -7.59 -11.84
C PRO A 133 9.72 -7.13 -11.41
N ALA A 134 10.76 -7.95 -11.64
CA ALA A 134 12.14 -7.61 -11.27
C ALA A 134 12.68 -6.34 -11.95
N SER A 135 12.08 -5.93 -13.07
CA SER A 135 12.40 -4.68 -13.78
C SER A 135 11.73 -3.44 -13.20
N SER A 136 10.88 -3.59 -12.17
CA SER A 136 10.15 -2.47 -11.58
C SER A 136 11.06 -1.62 -10.68
N PRO A 137 11.16 -0.30 -10.92
CA PRO A 137 12.05 0.56 -10.15
C PRO A 137 11.48 0.87 -8.75
N ASN A 138 12.32 0.70 -7.72
CA ASN A 138 12.05 1.11 -6.33
C ASN A 138 10.76 0.53 -5.73
N THR A 139 10.50 -0.74 -6.02
CA THR A 139 9.31 -1.45 -5.57
C THR A 139 9.49 -2.18 -4.24
N ASP A 140 10.08 -1.50 -3.24
CA ASP A 140 10.28 -2.09 -1.91
C ASP A 140 9.00 -2.79 -1.42
N GLY A 141 9.15 -4.00 -0.89
CA GLY A 141 8.02 -4.82 -0.46
C GLY A 141 7.31 -4.21 0.75
N ILE A 142 7.99 -4.16 1.90
CA ILE A 142 7.45 -3.60 3.14
C ILE A 142 8.50 -2.68 3.77
N HIS A 143 8.21 -1.38 3.81
CA HIS A 143 9.07 -0.37 4.42
C HIS A 143 8.64 -0.08 5.86
N ILE A 144 9.57 -0.10 6.81
CA ILE A 144 9.31 0.17 8.23
C ILE A 144 10.18 1.35 8.66
N SER A 145 9.56 2.40 9.20
CA SER A 145 10.27 3.57 9.72
C SER A 145 9.65 4.07 11.01
N ALA A 146 10.50 4.44 11.98
CA ALA A 146 10.11 4.97 13.29
C ALA A 146 9.02 4.17 14.02
N THR A 147 8.94 2.86 13.78
CA THR A 147 7.85 2.00 14.24
C THR A 147 8.37 1.01 15.30
N THR A 148 7.59 0.77 16.36
CA THR A 148 7.99 -0.09 17.48
C THR A 148 7.06 -1.30 17.64
N GLY A 149 7.63 -2.47 17.95
CA GLY A 149 6.89 -3.73 18.10
C GLY A 149 6.27 -4.19 16.79
N VAL A 150 7.10 -4.57 15.82
CA VAL A 150 6.67 -5.07 14.51
C VAL A 150 6.93 -6.55 14.43
N GLU A 151 5.91 -7.31 14.03
CA GLU A 151 6.04 -8.70 13.61
C GLU A 151 5.64 -8.81 12.13
N ILE A 152 6.54 -9.33 11.30
CA ILE A 152 6.26 -9.75 9.93
C ILE A 152 6.53 -11.24 9.83
N SER A 153 5.50 -12.04 9.54
CA SER A 153 5.65 -13.49 9.51
C SER A 153 4.88 -14.14 8.36
N ARG A 154 5.35 -15.31 7.89
CA ARG A 154 4.67 -16.15 6.88
C ARG A 154 4.27 -15.39 5.60
N SER A 155 5.14 -14.51 5.12
CA SER A 155 4.88 -13.69 3.92
C SER A 155 5.86 -14.05 2.80
N VAL A 156 5.43 -13.87 1.55
CA VAL A 156 6.25 -14.02 0.34
C VAL A 156 6.43 -12.63 -0.28
N ILE A 157 7.68 -12.20 -0.42
CA ILE A 157 8.04 -10.90 -1.01
C ILE A 157 8.94 -11.17 -2.22
N ARG A 158 8.51 -10.74 -3.40
CA ARG A 158 9.26 -10.86 -4.67
C ARG A 158 9.06 -9.58 -5.46
N THR A 159 10.06 -8.70 -5.47
CA THR A 159 9.98 -7.36 -6.05
C THR A 159 11.22 -7.11 -6.88
#